data_AF-A0A4R0RKZ6-F1
#
_entry.id   AF-A0A4R0RKZ6-F1
#
_cell.length_a   1.000
_cell.length_b   1.000
_cell.length_c   1.000
_cell.angle_alpha   90.00
_cell.angle_beta   90.00
_cell.angle_gamma   90.00
#
_symmetry.space_group_name_H-M   'P 1'
#
loop_
_entity.id
_entity.type
_entity.pdbx_description
1 polymer ?
#
loop_
_entity_poly.entity_id
_entity_poly.type
_entity_poly.pdbx_seq_one_letter_code
_entity_poly.pdbx_strand_id
1 'polypeptide(L)'
;MTSLGTQLLQSEDGSQTATILPVAATSLPIVHKNYLNTQVAIARLPPEILAQVFLHCIVPVAIGGYACPPSHKWLKVSHVCHFWREVALGTPGLWTHIHVRGLATTLECANAFLDRSRQSMLTLRVDFVAWKLSPVIHALIRSMVRADNLHLYLPITTMKEIGRLLPHFAPHLRSLYLGIDCDLYRGDESYDTSQFLRACSAPALQELKISNVHFEGLKGTLPFTLKHLSIYNPGRGPSESLSVLLGILQGLCSLESLAISSDMYSALPSIPSSSIHMPHLKFLRVDTSTEECVHLLALLVIPASTIVSVSSRTRVQDDDGILLASVLVDKLMACVQHICRENMTAKLVLSRTHLRVFQTDRSDHEARSVESWQSPQFDVAFIGPNGNIPCSWFADVCTLASPLDVGILFISDGRLLDCSPTLSPEHNSAWHEVLRSMPNLFFLGINNRVMSGRIKDDHAVLELIRPYRSSSPDDIGATSTSEFRIPVPKLEHLLLQDVTFKAAKSSRGPRFVDELMDVFQQRKEAGCELKQIIIRKCVNVEKRNVKKLRKVVAVAWDEVDEQ
;
A
#
# COMPACT_ATOMS: atom_id res chain seq x y z
N MET A 1 -50.40 -18.45 -35.78
CA MET A 1 -51.26 -17.26 -35.99
C MET A 1 -50.31 -16.07 -36.04
N THR A 2 -50.06 -15.39 -37.14
CA THR A 2 -50.80 -15.19 -38.40
C THR A 2 -49.85 -15.36 -39.58
N SER A 3 -50.25 -16.27 -40.47
CA SER A 3 -49.73 -16.47 -41.81
C SER A 3 -50.57 -15.61 -42.76
N LEU A 4 -49.94 -14.99 -43.74
CA LEU A 4 -50.61 -14.55 -44.97
C LEU A 4 -50.16 -15.50 -46.07
N GLY A 5 -51.09 -16.33 -46.54
CA GLY A 5 -51.03 -17.02 -47.82
C GLY A 5 -51.05 -16.00 -48.98
N THR A 6 -50.91 -16.39 -50.24
CA THR A 6 -51.31 -17.64 -50.87
C THR A 6 -50.55 -17.76 -52.20
N GLN A 7 -50.46 -19.00 -52.65
CA GLN A 7 -49.79 -19.54 -53.83
C GLN A 7 -50.31 -19.07 -55.21
N LEU A 8 -49.37 -19.14 -56.17
CA LEU A 8 -49.45 -19.67 -57.54
C LEU A 8 -50.22 -18.87 -58.60
N LEU A 9 -49.50 -18.49 -59.67
CA LEU A 9 -49.91 -18.68 -61.06
C LEU A 9 -48.66 -18.89 -61.95
N GLN A 10 -48.74 -19.90 -62.82
CA GLN A 10 -47.72 -20.37 -63.76
C GLN A 10 -47.68 -19.52 -65.06
N SER A 11 -46.48 -19.46 -65.65
CA SER A 11 -46.09 -19.34 -67.08
C SER A 11 -46.99 -18.57 -68.07
N GLU A 12 -46.40 -17.59 -68.78
CA GLU A 12 -46.02 -17.67 -70.20
C GLU A 12 -45.43 -16.33 -70.71
N ASP A 13 -44.74 -16.42 -71.85
CA ASP A 13 -43.83 -15.47 -72.50
C ASP A 13 -44.23 -14.00 -72.60
N GLY A 14 -43.21 -13.13 -72.52
CA GLY A 14 -43.31 -11.72 -72.89
C GLY A 14 -41.99 -10.98 -72.70
N SER A 15 -41.15 -10.98 -73.74
CA SER A 15 -39.91 -10.21 -73.91
C SER A 15 -39.91 -8.85 -73.19
N GLN A 16 -38.93 -8.62 -72.30
CA GLN A 16 -38.13 -7.39 -72.28
C GLN A 16 -36.93 -7.51 -71.31
N THR A 17 -35.77 -7.21 -71.87
CA THR A 17 -34.42 -7.15 -71.27
C THR A 17 -34.37 -6.52 -69.88
N ALA A 18 -34.05 -7.32 -68.86
CA ALA A 18 -33.60 -6.83 -67.55
C ALA A 18 -32.08 -7.02 -67.44
N THR A 19 -31.36 -5.96 -67.81
CA THR A 19 -29.93 -5.78 -67.62
C THR A 19 -29.51 -6.13 -66.19
N ILE A 20 -28.65 -7.13 -66.04
CA ILE A 20 -27.92 -7.40 -64.80
C ILE A 20 -27.02 -6.19 -64.56
N LEU A 21 -27.42 -5.28 -63.66
CA LEU A 21 -26.54 -4.25 -63.13
C LEU A 21 -25.53 -4.91 -62.16
N PRO A 22 -24.23 -4.68 -62.33
CA PRO A 22 -23.20 -5.35 -61.55
C PRO A 22 -23.11 -4.80 -60.12
N VAL A 23 -22.50 -5.60 -59.25
CA VAL A 23 -22.23 -5.47 -57.80
C VAL A 23 -21.40 -4.22 -57.40
N ALA A 24 -21.45 -3.12 -58.16
CA ALA A 24 -20.65 -1.91 -57.95
C ALA A 24 -21.24 -0.92 -56.93
N ALA A 25 -22.54 -1.02 -56.58
CA ALA A 25 -23.20 0.01 -55.77
C ALA A 25 -22.85 -0.03 -54.26
N THR A 26 -22.28 -1.13 -53.76
CA THR A 26 -21.90 -1.25 -52.34
C THR A 26 -20.50 -0.69 -52.01
N SER A 27 -19.67 -0.37 -53.01
CA SER A 27 -18.29 0.10 -52.79
C SER A 27 -18.16 1.64 -52.73
N LEU A 28 -18.99 2.39 -53.45
CA LEU A 28 -18.98 3.86 -53.48
C LEU A 28 -19.10 4.54 -52.09
N PRO A 29 -20.01 4.10 -51.19
CA PRO A 29 -20.12 4.71 -49.86
C PRO A 29 -18.90 4.46 -48.95
N ILE A 30 -18.24 3.31 -49.12
CA ILE A 30 -17.06 2.92 -48.34
C ILE A 30 -15.84 3.71 -48.80
N VAL A 31 -15.65 3.83 -50.12
CA VAL A 31 -14.56 4.61 -50.72
C VAL A 31 -14.66 6.09 -50.31
N HIS A 32 -15.86 6.67 -50.34
CA HIS A 32 -16.06 8.05 -49.91
C HIS A 32 -15.79 8.27 -48.41
N LYS A 33 -16.24 7.36 -47.54
CA LYS A 33 -15.93 7.41 -46.10
C LYS A 33 -14.43 7.28 -45.82
N ASN A 34 -13.73 6.40 -46.55
CA ASN A 34 -12.28 6.23 -46.43
C ASN A 34 -11.52 7.50 -46.86
N TYR A 35 -11.95 8.14 -47.95
CA TYR A 35 -11.39 9.42 -48.38
C TYR A 35 -11.59 10.52 -47.33
N LEU A 36 -12.80 10.69 -46.79
CA LEU A 36 -13.06 11.69 -45.75
C LEU A 36 -12.23 11.44 -44.48
N ASN A 37 -12.05 10.18 -44.09
CA ASN A 37 -11.21 9.82 -42.94
C ASN A 37 -9.74 10.24 -43.15
N THR A 38 -9.21 10.18 -44.37
CA THR A 38 -7.82 10.60 -44.67
C THR A 38 -7.61 12.11 -44.52
N GLN A 39 -8.68 12.90 -44.52
CA GLN A 39 -8.61 14.36 -44.40
C GLN A 39 -8.59 14.85 -42.93
N VAL A 40 -8.81 13.96 -41.96
CA VAL A 40 -8.78 14.31 -40.53
C VAL A 40 -7.33 14.32 -40.02
N ALA A 41 -6.97 15.30 -39.19
CA ALA A 41 -5.61 15.49 -38.70
C ALA A 41 -4.96 14.23 -38.08
N ILE A 42 -5.73 13.43 -37.34
CA ILE A 42 -5.25 12.20 -36.69
C ILE A 42 -4.92 11.08 -37.69
N ALA A 43 -5.53 11.07 -38.88
CA ALA A 43 -5.27 10.09 -39.93
C ALA A 43 -3.99 10.39 -40.73
N ARG A 44 -3.35 11.54 -40.48
CA ARG A 44 -2.04 11.92 -41.05
C ARG A 44 -0.86 11.40 -40.22
N LEU A 45 -1.12 10.83 -39.05
CA LEU A 45 -0.07 10.24 -38.23
C LEU A 45 0.48 8.98 -38.92
N PRO A 46 1.82 8.77 -38.92
CA PRO A 46 2.40 7.52 -39.37
C PRO A 46 1.85 6.32 -38.58
N PRO A 47 1.70 5.14 -39.22
CA PRO A 47 1.15 3.95 -38.56
C PRO A 47 1.97 3.54 -37.33
N GLU A 48 3.28 3.80 -37.30
CA GLU A 48 4.15 3.52 -36.16
C GLU A 48 3.81 4.37 -34.94
N ILE A 49 3.55 5.67 -35.15
CA ILE A 49 3.16 6.59 -34.07
C ILE A 49 1.77 6.21 -33.54
N LEU A 50 0.86 5.89 -34.45
CA LEU A 50 -0.48 5.45 -34.08
C LEU A 50 -0.44 4.12 -33.30
N ALA A 51 0.43 3.18 -33.68
CA ALA A 51 0.67 1.95 -32.93
C ALA A 51 1.20 2.22 -31.51
N GLN A 52 2.13 3.16 -31.33
CA GLN A 52 2.61 3.56 -30.00
C GLN A 52 1.49 4.15 -29.14
N VAL A 53 0.64 5.01 -29.71
CA VAL A 53 -0.55 5.54 -29.03
C VAL A 53 -1.49 4.41 -28.60
N PHE A 54 -1.70 3.41 -29.46
CA PHE A 54 -2.55 2.26 -29.14
C PHE A 54 -1.97 1.41 -28.00
N LEU A 55 -0.64 1.24 -27.94
CA LEU A 55 0.01 0.49 -26.87
C LEU A 55 -0.20 1.14 -25.50
N HIS A 56 -0.32 2.47 -25.42
CA HIS A 56 -0.71 3.15 -24.18
C HIS A 56 -2.13 2.81 -23.71
N CYS A 57 -3.00 2.31 -24.59
CA CYS A 57 -4.37 1.90 -24.22
C CYS A 57 -4.42 0.54 -23.51
N ILE A 58 -3.33 -0.23 -23.53
CA ILE A 58 -3.23 -1.55 -22.87
C ILE A 58 -2.31 -1.53 -21.64
N VAL A 59 -1.80 -0.37 -21.23
CA VAL A 59 -1.01 -0.27 -20.00
C VAL A 59 -1.92 -0.51 -18.80
N PRO A 60 -1.59 -1.46 -17.90
CA PRO A 60 -2.35 -1.66 -16.66
C PRO A 60 -2.43 -0.38 -15.84
N VAL A 61 -3.63 0.01 -15.41
CA VAL A 61 -3.79 1.12 -14.47
C VAL A 61 -3.62 0.55 -13.06
N ALA A 62 -2.66 1.08 -12.31
CA ALA A 62 -2.55 0.80 -10.88
C ALA A 62 -3.60 1.64 -10.14
N ILE A 63 -4.61 0.98 -9.57
CA ILE A 63 -5.60 1.63 -8.69
C ILE A 63 -5.36 1.11 -7.28
N GLY A 64 -4.96 2.00 -6.35
CA GLY A 64 -4.74 1.64 -4.95
C GLY A 64 -3.64 0.60 -4.73
N GLY A 65 -2.60 0.57 -5.57
CA GLY A 65 -1.50 -0.40 -5.48
C GLY A 65 -1.78 -1.77 -6.12
N TYR A 66 -3.00 -2.00 -6.62
CA TYR A 66 -3.34 -3.19 -7.38
C TYR A 66 -3.29 -2.88 -8.88
N ALA A 67 -2.48 -3.62 -9.62
CA ALA A 67 -2.48 -3.55 -11.09
C ALA A 67 -3.77 -4.20 -11.62
N CYS A 68 -4.72 -3.41 -12.07
CA CYS A 68 -5.88 -3.95 -12.79
C CYS A 68 -5.46 -4.27 -14.23
N PRO A 69 -5.74 -5.49 -14.73
CA PRO A 69 -5.42 -5.82 -16.11
C PRO A 69 -6.15 -4.86 -17.07
N PRO A 70 -5.52 -4.50 -18.20
CA PRO A 70 -6.14 -3.64 -19.19
C PRO A 70 -7.43 -4.27 -19.68
N SER A 71 -8.55 -3.56 -19.50
CA SER A 71 -9.82 -4.02 -20.03
C SER A 71 -9.73 -4.18 -21.55
N HIS A 72 -10.39 -5.18 -22.14
CA HIS A 72 -10.52 -5.32 -23.59
C HIS A 72 -11.25 -4.14 -24.27
N LYS A 73 -11.58 -3.06 -23.54
CA LYS A 73 -12.11 -1.80 -24.08
C LYS A 73 -11.17 -1.19 -25.13
N TRP A 74 -9.86 -1.47 -25.09
CA TRP A 74 -8.92 -1.02 -26.11
C TRP A 74 -9.29 -1.55 -27.51
N LEU A 75 -10.00 -2.69 -27.62
CA LEU A 75 -10.45 -3.21 -28.92
C LEU A 75 -11.29 -2.20 -29.70
N LYS A 76 -11.97 -1.26 -29.02
CA LYS A 76 -12.71 -0.17 -29.65
C LYS A 76 -11.85 0.63 -30.64
N VAL A 77 -10.56 0.76 -30.38
CA VAL A 77 -9.59 1.40 -31.27
C VAL A 77 -9.56 0.71 -32.64
N SER A 78 -9.64 -0.63 -32.68
CA SER A 78 -9.70 -1.41 -33.94
C SER A 78 -11.04 -1.30 -34.69
N HIS A 79 -12.02 -0.61 -34.12
CA HIS A 79 -13.35 -0.39 -34.69
C HIS A 79 -13.61 1.06 -35.12
N VAL A 80 -12.66 1.98 -34.95
CA VAL A 80 -12.82 3.40 -35.31
C VAL A 80 -12.92 3.58 -36.82
N CYS A 81 -11.92 3.10 -37.57
CA CYS A 81 -11.91 3.13 -39.03
C CYS A 81 -11.04 2.00 -39.60
N HIS A 82 -11.06 1.83 -40.93
CA HIS A 82 -10.26 0.79 -41.61
C HIS A 82 -8.76 0.91 -41.31
N PHE A 83 -8.20 2.12 -41.45
CA PHE A 83 -6.78 2.37 -41.22
C PHE A 83 -6.35 2.00 -39.79
N TRP A 84 -7.14 2.39 -38.78
CA TRP A 84 -6.85 2.04 -37.38
C TRP A 84 -6.94 0.54 -37.13
N ARG A 85 -7.88 -0.13 -37.78
CA ARG A 85 -8.00 -1.59 -37.72
C ARG A 85 -6.77 -2.27 -38.30
N GLU A 86 -6.27 -1.83 -39.45
CA GLU A 86 -5.06 -2.37 -40.06
C GLU A 86 -3.84 -2.16 -39.18
N VAL A 87 -3.66 -0.95 -38.63
CA VAL A 87 -2.56 -0.65 -37.69
C VAL A 87 -2.66 -1.52 -36.44
N ALA A 88 -3.86 -1.66 -35.85
CA ALA A 88 -4.06 -2.48 -34.67
C ALA A 88 -3.79 -3.97 -34.94
N LEU A 89 -4.27 -4.52 -36.05
CA LEU A 89 -4.01 -5.91 -36.46
C LEU A 89 -2.53 -6.15 -36.82
N GLY A 90 -1.87 -5.14 -37.38
CA GLY A 90 -0.45 -5.16 -37.74
C GLY A 90 0.52 -4.96 -36.56
N THR A 91 0.01 -4.68 -35.36
CA THR A 91 0.81 -4.40 -34.15
C THR A 91 0.69 -5.56 -33.15
N PRO A 92 1.63 -6.54 -33.15
CA PRO A 92 1.51 -7.74 -32.32
C PRO A 92 1.45 -7.46 -30.82
N GLY A 93 2.14 -6.40 -30.37
CA GLY A 93 2.18 -5.98 -28.96
C GLY A 93 0.81 -5.68 -28.34
N LEU A 94 -0.21 -5.33 -29.15
CA LEU A 94 -1.57 -5.12 -28.67
C LEU A 94 -2.28 -6.42 -28.26
N TRP A 95 -1.83 -7.56 -28.78
CA TRP A 95 -2.48 -8.86 -28.65
C TRP A 95 -1.78 -9.78 -27.65
N THR A 96 -0.81 -9.27 -26.88
CA THR A 96 0.03 -10.06 -25.95
C THR A 96 -0.62 -10.30 -24.60
N HIS A 97 -1.61 -9.49 -24.20
CA HIS A 97 -2.30 -9.60 -22.92
C HIS A 97 -3.58 -10.40 -23.08
N ILE A 98 -3.55 -11.66 -22.65
CA ILE A 98 -4.68 -12.58 -22.78
C ILE A 98 -5.26 -12.83 -21.39
N HIS A 99 -6.47 -12.30 -21.14
CA HIS A 99 -7.20 -12.51 -19.89
C HIS A 99 -8.42 -13.41 -20.12
N VAL A 100 -8.40 -14.58 -19.49
CA VAL A 100 -9.53 -15.51 -19.45
C VAL A 100 -10.28 -15.31 -18.13
N ARG A 101 -11.54 -14.88 -18.23
CA ARG A 101 -12.45 -14.74 -17.09
C ARG A 101 -13.74 -15.53 -17.34
N GLY A 102 -13.90 -16.65 -16.65
CA GLY A 102 -15.07 -17.53 -16.78
C GLY A 102 -15.37 -17.97 -18.22
N LEU A 103 -16.66 -18.07 -18.57
CA LEU A 103 -17.14 -18.51 -19.88
C LEU A 103 -17.14 -17.41 -20.97
N ALA A 104 -16.74 -16.18 -20.63
CA ALA A 104 -16.80 -15.04 -21.55
C ALA A 104 -15.74 -15.09 -22.67
N THR A 105 -14.68 -15.89 -22.48
CA THR A 105 -13.61 -16.02 -23.47
C THR A 105 -13.79 -17.32 -24.25
N THR A 106 -14.08 -17.21 -25.55
CA THR A 106 -14.19 -18.38 -26.43
C THR A 106 -12.81 -18.80 -26.95
N LEU A 107 -12.73 -20.03 -27.47
CA LEU A 107 -11.50 -20.56 -28.07
C LEU A 107 -11.07 -19.76 -29.30
N GLU A 108 -12.02 -19.31 -30.10
CA GLU A 108 -11.77 -18.49 -31.29
C GLU A 108 -11.15 -17.15 -30.90
N CYS A 109 -11.64 -16.53 -29.84
CA CYS A 109 -11.07 -15.28 -29.32
C CYS A 109 -9.62 -15.50 -28.82
N ALA A 110 -9.37 -16.56 -28.05
CA ALA A 110 -8.04 -16.86 -27.55
C ALA A 110 -7.06 -17.14 -28.69
N ASN A 111 -7.44 -17.96 -29.68
CA ASN A 111 -6.63 -18.24 -30.85
C ASN A 111 -6.36 -16.97 -31.66
N ALA A 112 -7.37 -16.11 -31.86
CA ALA A 112 -7.18 -14.85 -32.57
C ALA A 112 -6.16 -13.92 -31.88
N PHE A 113 -6.09 -13.91 -30.55
CA PHE A 113 -5.05 -13.17 -29.82
C PHE A 113 -3.68 -13.85 -29.98
N LEU A 114 -3.61 -15.17 -29.82
CA LEU A 114 -2.37 -15.94 -29.99
C LEU A 114 -1.77 -15.76 -31.39
N ASP A 115 -2.58 -15.85 -32.44
CA ASP A 115 -2.15 -15.70 -33.83
C ASP A 115 -1.64 -14.28 -34.11
N ARG A 116 -2.35 -13.26 -33.61
CA ARG A 116 -1.98 -11.84 -33.83
C ARG A 116 -0.78 -11.41 -32.98
N SER A 117 -0.56 -12.03 -31.83
CA SER A 117 0.63 -11.80 -31.00
C SER A 117 1.93 -12.31 -31.65
N ARG A 118 1.84 -13.14 -32.70
CA ARG A 118 2.99 -13.70 -33.43
C ARG A 118 3.98 -14.37 -32.48
N GLN A 119 5.22 -13.86 -32.39
CA GLN A 119 6.28 -14.36 -31.50
C GLN A 119 6.57 -13.42 -30.32
N SER A 120 5.70 -12.44 -30.07
CA SER A 120 5.84 -11.56 -28.92
C SER A 120 5.63 -12.31 -27.60
N MET A 121 6.31 -11.85 -26.55
CA MET A 121 6.14 -12.37 -25.19
C MET A 121 4.71 -12.12 -24.71
N LEU A 122 4.18 -13.08 -23.96
CA LEU A 122 2.77 -13.11 -23.56
C LEU A 122 2.60 -12.84 -22.06
N THR A 123 1.58 -12.02 -21.75
CA THR A 123 1.02 -11.89 -20.41
C THR A 123 -0.27 -12.73 -20.37
N LEU A 124 -0.22 -13.84 -19.66
CA LEU A 124 -1.34 -14.78 -19.54
C LEU A 124 -1.99 -14.65 -18.16
N ARG A 125 -3.27 -14.32 -18.13
CA ARG A 125 -4.07 -14.24 -16.90
C ARG A 125 -5.29 -15.13 -17.00
N VAL A 126 -5.46 -16.03 -16.04
CA VAL A 126 -6.61 -16.92 -15.95
C VAL A 126 -7.21 -16.76 -14.56
N ASP A 127 -8.39 -16.15 -14.51
CA ASP A 127 -9.16 -15.96 -13.28
C ASP A 127 -10.47 -16.74 -13.37
N PHE A 128 -10.77 -17.50 -12.32
CA PHE A 128 -12.12 -18.02 -12.06
C PHE A 128 -12.73 -18.75 -13.27
N VAL A 129 -12.20 -19.93 -13.58
CA VAL A 129 -12.75 -20.80 -14.61
C VAL A 129 -13.54 -21.92 -13.94
N ALA A 130 -14.63 -22.34 -14.57
CA ALA A 130 -15.45 -23.47 -14.14
C ALA A 130 -14.59 -24.71 -13.78
N TRP A 131 -15.17 -25.69 -13.07
CA TRP A 131 -14.47 -26.89 -12.56
C TRP A 131 -13.86 -27.84 -13.61
N LYS A 132 -13.80 -27.46 -14.89
CA LYS A 132 -13.24 -28.25 -15.98
C LYS A 132 -12.27 -27.42 -16.81
N LEU A 133 -11.15 -28.04 -17.19
CA LEU A 133 -10.25 -27.49 -18.20
C LEU A 133 -11.01 -27.21 -19.50
N SER A 134 -11.14 -25.94 -19.86
CA SER A 134 -11.69 -25.56 -21.15
C SER A 134 -10.65 -25.77 -22.27
N PRO A 135 -11.08 -25.92 -23.53
CA PRO A 135 -10.17 -25.90 -24.68
C PRO A 135 -9.30 -24.63 -24.73
N VAL A 136 -9.80 -23.52 -24.19
CA VAL A 136 -9.07 -22.25 -24.06
C VAL A 136 -7.82 -22.42 -23.20
N ILE A 137 -7.96 -23.03 -22.01
CA ILE A 137 -6.83 -23.24 -21.10
C ILE A 137 -5.75 -24.11 -21.77
N HIS A 138 -6.15 -25.16 -22.49
CA HIS A 138 -5.21 -26.01 -23.21
C HIS A 138 -4.40 -25.23 -24.26
N ALA A 139 -5.05 -24.33 -25.01
CA ALA A 139 -4.35 -23.47 -25.97
C ALA A 139 -3.35 -22.54 -25.26
N LEU A 140 -3.73 -21.96 -24.11
CA LEU A 140 -2.86 -21.07 -23.36
C LEU A 140 -1.66 -21.77 -22.73
N ILE A 141 -1.85 -22.97 -22.16
CA ILE A 141 -0.74 -23.76 -21.58
C ILE A 141 0.33 -24.05 -22.64
N ARG A 142 -0.07 -24.39 -23.87
CA ARG A 142 0.88 -24.60 -24.98
C ARG A 142 1.68 -23.34 -25.32
N SER A 143 1.05 -22.17 -25.20
CA SER A 143 1.69 -20.88 -25.46
C SER A 143 2.57 -20.37 -24.30
N MET A 144 2.56 -21.04 -23.15
CA MET A 144 3.26 -20.62 -21.93
C MET A 144 4.79 -20.57 -22.09
N VAL A 145 5.38 -21.29 -23.05
CA VAL A 145 6.81 -21.22 -23.35
C VAL A 145 7.26 -19.80 -23.72
N ARG A 146 6.34 -18.97 -24.24
CA ARG A 146 6.55 -17.56 -24.58
C ARG A 146 6.02 -16.60 -23.52
N ALA A 147 5.50 -17.09 -22.41
CA ALA A 147 4.94 -16.24 -21.37
C ALA A 147 6.06 -15.63 -20.53
N ASP A 148 6.00 -14.32 -20.31
CA ASP A 148 6.86 -13.61 -19.36
C ASP A 148 6.13 -13.32 -18.05
N ASN A 149 4.80 -13.24 -18.07
CA ASN A 149 3.95 -13.05 -16.92
C ASN A 149 2.81 -14.08 -16.96
N LEU A 150 2.68 -14.87 -15.88
CA LEU A 150 1.62 -15.86 -15.73
C LEU A 150 0.87 -15.63 -14.43
N HIS A 151 -0.44 -15.45 -14.50
CA HIS A 151 -1.32 -15.30 -13.35
C HIS A 151 -2.43 -16.34 -13.39
N LEU A 152 -2.40 -17.30 -12.47
CA LEU A 152 -3.40 -18.34 -12.32
C LEU A 152 -4.12 -18.17 -10.98
N TYR A 153 -5.42 -17.89 -11.03
CA TYR A 153 -6.29 -17.87 -9.86
C TYR A 153 -7.50 -18.78 -10.10
N LEU A 154 -7.42 -20.02 -9.60
CA LEU A 154 -8.27 -21.13 -10.05
C LEU A 154 -8.66 -22.07 -8.90
N PRO A 155 -9.73 -22.87 -9.06
CA PRO A 155 -10.01 -23.98 -8.15
C PRO A 155 -8.86 -25.00 -8.11
N ILE A 156 -8.62 -25.60 -6.95
CA ILE A 156 -7.53 -26.57 -6.72
C ILE A 156 -7.53 -27.74 -7.72
N THR A 157 -8.70 -28.26 -8.08
CA THR A 157 -8.85 -29.39 -9.01
C THR A 157 -8.30 -29.03 -10.39
N THR A 158 -8.73 -27.88 -10.93
CA THR A 158 -8.22 -27.36 -12.20
C THR A 158 -6.72 -27.10 -12.12
N MET A 159 -6.22 -26.59 -11.00
CA MET A 159 -4.80 -26.29 -10.84
C MET A 159 -3.92 -27.56 -10.83
N LYS A 160 -4.38 -28.65 -10.19
CA LYS A 160 -3.75 -29.98 -10.27
C LYS A 160 -3.75 -30.53 -11.71
N GLU A 161 -4.83 -30.35 -12.46
CA GLU A 161 -4.90 -30.78 -13.86
C GLU A 161 -3.96 -29.98 -14.75
N ILE A 162 -3.88 -28.64 -14.58
CA ILE A 162 -2.93 -27.78 -15.29
C ILE A 162 -1.50 -28.25 -15.03
N GLY A 163 -1.15 -28.55 -13.78
CA GLY A 163 0.19 -29.02 -13.39
C GLY A 163 0.69 -30.21 -14.23
N ARG A 164 -0.21 -31.10 -14.68
CA ARG A 164 0.13 -32.26 -15.52
C ARG A 164 0.36 -31.92 -16.99
N LEU A 165 -0.12 -30.76 -17.44
CA LEU A 165 -0.08 -30.32 -18.83
C LEU A 165 0.96 -29.23 -19.08
N LEU A 166 1.60 -28.72 -18.03
CA LEU A 166 2.60 -27.65 -18.14
C LEU A 166 3.75 -28.04 -19.07
N PRO A 167 4.29 -27.09 -19.83
CA PRO A 167 5.56 -27.32 -20.51
C PRO A 167 6.67 -27.52 -19.49
N HIS A 168 7.65 -28.38 -19.82
CA HIS A 168 8.79 -28.64 -18.94
C HIS A 168 9.71 -27.42 -18.74
N PHE A 169 9.65 -26.44 -19.65
CA PHE A 169 10.54 -25.30 -19.68
C PHE A 169 9.83 -24.00 -20.06
N ALA A 170 9.96 -22.99 -19.21
CA ALA A 170 9.45 -21.63 -19.42
C ALA A 170 10.62 -20.62 -19.31
N PRO A 171 11.42 -20.46 -20.37
CA PRO A 171 12.67 -19.69 -20.33
C PRO A 171 12.47 -18.19 -20.10
N HIS A 172 11.31 -17.66 -20.46
CA HIS A 172 11.03 -16.23 -20.43
C HIS A 172 10.20 -15.79 -19.24
N LEU A 173 9.71 -16.73 -18.42
CA LEU A 173 8.81 -16.44 -17.31
C LEU A 173 9.54 -15.65 -16.22
N ARG A 174 9.11 -14.41 -16.00
CA ARG A 174 9.67 -13.46 -15.03
C ARG A 174 8.74 -13.24 -13.83
N SER A 175 7.43 -13.23 -14.05
CA SER A 175 6.43 -13.08 -12.98
C SER A 175 5.47 -14.26 -12.99
N LEU A 176 5.32 -14.90 -11.82
CA LEU A 176 4.40 -16.00 -11.61
C LEU A 176 3.51 -15.68 -10.40
N TYR A 177 2.19 -15.65 -10.64
CA TYR A 177 1.19 -15.65 -9.60
C TYR A 177 0.42 -16.97 -9.62
N LEU A 178 0.37 -17.65 -8.48
CA LEU A 178 -0.41 -18.86 -8.26
C LEU A 178 -1.34 -18.63 -7.08
N GLY A 179 -2.65 -18.73 -7.30
CA GLY A 179 -3.59 -18.67 -6.21
C GLY A 179 -4.76 -19.61 -6.35
N ILE A 180 -5.25 -20.06 -5.21
CA ILE A 180 -6.43 -20.91 -5.12
C ILE A 180 -7.62 -20.07 -4.69
N ASP A 181 -8.73 -20.30 -5.38
CA ASP A 181 -10.01 -19.75 -5.02
C ASP A 181 -10.66 -20.59 -3.90
N CYS A 182 -10.89 -19.95 -2.75
CA CYS A 182 -11.39 -20.57 -1.53
C CYS A 182 -12.92 -20.55 -1.42
N ASP A 183 -13.63 -19.78 -2.25
CA ASP A 183 -15.07 -19.51 -2.06
C ASP A 183 -15.97 -20.76 -2.26
N LEU A 184 -15.41 -21.87 -2.76
CA LEU A 184 -16.16 -23.05 -3.17
C LEU A 184 -15.67 -24.37 -2.55
N TYR A 185 -14.68 -24.37 -1.65
CA TYR A 185 -14.10 -25.61 -1.09
C TYR A 185 -14.46 -25.80 0.40
N ARG A 186 -15.16 -26.90 0.71
CA ARG A 186 -15.40 -27.41 2.08
C ARG A 186 -14.47 -28.59 2.45
N GLY A 187 -13.49 -28.89 1.61
CA GLY A 187 -12.59 -30.05 1.78
C GLY A 187 -11.22 -29.68 2.33
N ASP A 188 -10.56 -30.66 2.95
CA ASP A 188 -9.21 -30.60 3.54
C ASP A 188 -8.07 -30.75 2.50
N GLU A 189 -8.39 -30.65 1.20
CA GLU A 189 -7.36 -30.80 0.18
C GLU A 189 -6.53 -29.52 0.02
N SER A 190 -5.23 -29.69 0.09
CA SER A 190 -4.27 -28.62 -0.09
C SER A 190 -3.47 -28.79 -1.38
N TYR A 191 -2.96 -27.68 -1.92
CA TYR A 191 -2.06 -27.69 -3.08
C TYR A 191 -0.69 -27.23 -2.66
N ASP A 192 0.33 -27.98 -3.11
CA ASP A 192 1.72 -27.66 -2.92
C ASP A 192 2.26 -26.93 -4.15
N THR A 193 2.65 -25.66 -3.98
CA THR A 193 3.18 -24.79 -5.04
C THR A 193 4.34 -25.43 -5.80
N SER A 194 5.14 -26.27 -5.14
CA SER A 194 6.30 -26.90 -5.76
C SER A 194 5.93 -27.89 -6.86
N GLN A 195 4.69 -28.38 -6.93
CA GLN A 195 4.23 -29.21 -8.04
C GLN A 195 4.34 -28.46 -9.37
N PHE A 196 4.03 -27.16 -9.38
CA PHE A 196 4.15 -26.32 -10.57
C PHE A 196 5.62 -26.14 -10.98
N LEU A 197 6.48 -25.74 -10.03
CA LEU A 197 7.90 -25.45 -10.31
C LEU A 197 8.73 -26.71 -10.60
N ARG A 198 8.34 -27.87 -10.05
CA ARG A 198 8.94 -29.16 -10.40
C ARG A 198 8.53 -29.61 -11.80
N ALA A 199 7.29 -29.33 -12.21
CA ALA A 199 6.78 -29.67 -13.54
C ALA A 199 7.33 -28.73 -14.63
N CYS A 200 7.57 -27.45 -14.31
CA CYS A 200 8.03 -26.43 -15.24
C CYS A 200 9.23 -25.65 -14.69
N SER A 201 10.40 -25.83 -15.30
CA SER A 201 11.60 -25.07 -14.97
C SER A 201 11.50 -23.64 -15.54
N ALA A 202 11.56 -22.65 -14.64
CA ALA A 202 11.49 -21.22 -14.96
C ALA A 202 12.74 -20.48 -14.42
N PRO A 203 13.91 -20.59 -15.09
CA PRO A 203 15.18 -20.07 -14.56
C PRO A 203 15.24 -18.54 -14.52
N ALA A 204 14.45 -17.84 -15.32
CA ALA A 204 14.41 -16.39 -15.41
C ALA A 204 13.42 -15.73 -14.42
N LEU A 205 12.83 -16.51 -13.51
CA LEU A 205 11.77 -16.03 -12.60
C LEU A 205 12.32 -14.99 -11.61
N GLN A 206 11.71 -13.81 -11.61
CA GLN A 206 12.08 -12.67 -10.76
C GLN A 206 11.03 -12.38 -9.70
N GLU A 207 9.76 -12.69 -9.96
CA GLU A 207 8.65 -12.43 -9.07
C GLU A 207 7.80 -13.70 -8.90
N LEU A 208 7.58 -14.10 -7.65
CA LEU A 208 6.67 -15.17 -7.27
C LEU A 208 5.67 -14.65 -6.25
N LYS A 209 4.38 -14.79 -6.58
CA LYS A 209 3.27 -14.49 -5.70
C LYS A 209 2.43 -15.74 -5.51
N ILE A 210 2.19 -16.12 -4.27
CA ILE A 210 1.32 -17.25 -3.93
C ILE A 210 0.19 -16.79 -3.03
N SER A 211 -1.03 -17.26 -3.29
CA SER A 211 -2.22 -16.89 -2.51
C SER A 211 -3.11 -18.09 -2.22
N ASN A 212 -3.39 -18.41 -0.95
CA ASN A 212 -4.16 -19.61 -0.58
C ASN A 212 -3.48 -20.93 -1.02
N VAL A 213 -2.14 -20.98 -0.97
CA VAL A 213 -1.35 -22.15 -1.37
C VAL A 213 -0.24 -22.43 -0.36
N HIS A 214 0.05 -23.71 -0.12
CA HIS A 214 1.17 -24.15 0.72
C HIS A 214 2.52 -23.82 0.07
N PHE A 215 3.46 -23.34 0.88
CA PHE A 215 4.78 -22.88 0.45
C PHE A 215 5.91 -23.85 0.83
N GLU A 216 5.61 -24.91 1.59
CA GLU A 216 6.58 -25.77 2.24
C GLU A 216 7.47 -26.50 1.20
N GLY A 217 6.89 -26.90 0.08
CA GLY A 217 7.62 -27.52 -1.03
C GLY A 217 8.55 -26.56 -1.79
N LEU A 218 8.50 -25.25 -1.53
CA LEU A 218 9.34 -24.27 -2.25
C LEU A 218 10.83 -24.37 -1.84
N LYS A 219 11.14 -24.97 -0.70
CA LYS A 219 12.51 -25.15 -0.22
C LYS A 219 13.35 -25.92 -1.25
N GLY A 220 14.36 -25.25 -1.81
CA GLY A 220 15.26 -25.82 -2.81
C GLY A 220 14.73 -25.87 -4.26
N THR A 221 13.54 -25.31 -4.54
CA THR A 221 12.99 -25.25 -5.91
C THR A 221 13.03 -23.86 -6.53
N LEU A 222 13.15 -22.81 -5.72
CA LEU A 222 13.17 -21.43 -6.18
C LEU A 222 14.51 -21.06 -6.84
N PRO A 223 14.49 -20.34 -7.97
CA PRO A 223 15.70 -19.89 -8.61
C PRO A 223 16.33 -18.70 -7.85
N PHE A 224 17.66 -18.61 -7.89
CA PHE A 224 18.43 -17.52 -7.27
C PHE A 224 18.21 -16.15 -7.95
N THR A 225 17.53 -16.14 -9.10
CA THR A 225 17.13 -14.94 -9.84
C THR A 225 15.92 -14.22 -9.23
N LEU A 226 15.26 -14.83 -8.22
CA LEU A 226 14.09 -14.30 -7.57
C LEU A 226 14.41 -13.01 -6.78
N LYS A 227 13.68 -11.95 -7.10
CA LYS A 227 13.80 -10.61 -6.49
C LYS A 227 12.58 -10.25 -5.64
N HIS A 228 11.41 -10.77 -5.98
CA HIS A 228 10.16 -10.44 -5.32
C HIS A 228 9.43 -11.72 -4.91
N LEU A 229 9.19 -11.87 -3.61
CA LEU A 229 8.43 -12.99 -3.05
C LEU A 229 7.24 -12.44 -2.28
N SER A 230 6.04 -12.93 -2.58
CA SER A 230 4.85 -12.61 -1.81
C SER A 230 4.04 -13.85 -1.48
N ILE A 231 3.77 -14.05 -0.19
CA ILE A 231 3.02 -15.19 0.34
C ILE A 231 1.77 -14.64 1.03
N TYR A 232 0.59 -14.96 0.49
CA TYR A 232 -0.69 -14.52 1.01
C TYR A 232 -1.52 -15.73 1.45
N ASN A 233 -2.02 -15.73 2.68
CA ASN A 233 -2.92 -16.74 3.22
C ASN A 233 -2.47 -18.17 2.89
N PRO A 234 -1.27 -18.63 3.28
CA PRO A 234 -0.75 -19.92 2.80
C PRO A 234 -1.54 -21.18 3.24
N GLY A 235 -2.67 -21.01 3.93
CA GLY A 235 -3.34 -22.07 4.68
C GLY A 235 -2.68 -22.26 6.04
N ARG A 236 -3.37 -22.90 6.98
CA ARG A 236 -2.74 -23.31 8.26
C ARG A 236 -1.86 -24.52 7.97
N GLY A 237 -0.55 -24.30 7.91
CA GLY A 237 0.44 -25.36 7.76
C GLY A 237 0.73 -26.08 9.09
N PRO A 238 1.53 -27.14 9.07
CA PRO A 238 2.07 -27.75 10.29
C PRO A 238 2.94 -26.75 11.08
N SER A 239 3.21 -27.07 12.35
CA SER A 239 4.05 -26.26 13.27
C SER A 239 5.43 -25.89 12.69
N GLU A 240 5.93 -26.67 11.72
CA GLU A 240 7.27 -26.51 11.14
C GLU A 240 7.39 -25.43 10.06
N SER A 241 6.30 -24.82 9.58
CA SER A 241 6.34 -23.96 8.39
C SER A 241 7.24 -22.72 8.56
N LEU A 242 7.57 -22.29 9.79
CA LEU A 242 8.49 -21.15 10.03
C LEU A 242 9.91 -21.56 9.70
N SER A 243 10.34 -22.73 10.16
CA SER A 243 11.67 -23.25 9.84
C SER A 243 11.82 -23.48 8.33
N VAL A 244 10.73 -23.89 7.66
CA VAL A 244 10.70 -24.03 6.20
C VAL A 244 10.79 -22.67 5.51
N LEU A 245 10.03 -21.67 5.96
CA LEU A 245 10.09 -20.30 5.44
C LEU A 245 11.49 -19.73 5.60
N LEU A 246 12.08 -19.86 6.78
CA LEU A 246 13.44 -19.39 7.07
C LEU A 246 14.47 -20.11 6.19
N GLY A 247 14.32 -21.42 5.99
CA GLY A 247 15.16 -22.18 5.06
C GLY A 247 15.01 -21.75 3.59
N ILE A 248 13.82 -21.29 3.19
CA ILE A 248 13.58 -20.69 1.87
C ILE A 248 14.28 -19.33 1.78
N LEU A 249 14.06 -18.44 2.75
CA LEU A 249 14.62 -17.08 2.75
C LEU A 249 16.15 -17.09 2.80
N GLN A 250 16.76 -18.03 3.54
CA GLN A 250 18.21 -18.18 3.62
C GLN A 250 18.86 -18.46 2.25
N GLY A 251 18.13 -19.08 1.31
CA GLY A 251 18.61 -19.32 -0.05
C GLY A 251 18.46 -18.14 -1.01
N LEU A 252 17.77 -17.07 -0.62
CA LEU A 252 17.34 -15.96 -1.50
C LEU A 252 18.10 -14.67 -1.22
N CYS A 253 19.43 -14.67 -1.38
CA CYS A 253 20.27 -13.52 -1.07
C CYS A 253 20.02 -12.28 -1.97
N SER A 254 19.45 -12.48 -3.16
CA SER A 254 19.16 -11.42 -4.14
C SER A 254 17.78 -10.77 -3.97
N LEU A 255 17.04 -11.13 -2.93
CA LEU A 255 15.66 -10.68 -2.75
C LEU A 255 15.59 -9.18 -2.46
N GLU A 256 14.81 -8.45 -3.26
CA GLU A 256 14.56 -7.01 -3.16
C GLU A 256 13.22 -6.69 -2.49
N SER A 257 12.22 -7.57 -2.58
CA SER A 257 10.92 -7.40 -1.94
C SER A 257 10.42 -8.70 -1.31
N LEU A 258 10.01 -8.62 -0.05
CA LEU A 258 9.36 -9.70 0.69
C LEU A 258 8.01 -9.22 1.23
N ALA A 259 6.93 -9.94 0.91
CA ALA A 259 5.62 -9.71 1.49
C ALA A 259 5.05 -11.01 2.07
N ILE A 260 4.64 -10.99 3.33
CA ILE A 260 4.01 -12.12 4.00
C ILE A 260 2.72 -11.62 4.62
N SER A 261 1.61 -12.28 4.32
CA SER A 261 0.29 -11.88 4.80
C SER A 261 -0.50 -13.12 5.20
N SER A 262 -0.96 -13.16 6.45
CA SER A 262 -1.72 -14.21 7.17
C SER A 262 -0.92 -14.98 8.19
N ASP A 263 -1.63 -15.37 9.25
CA ASP A 263 -1.16 -16.29 10.27
C ASP A 263 -0.81 -17.64 9.61
N MET A 264 0.44 -18.03 9.75
CA MET A 264 1.00 -19.26 9.17
C MET A 264 0.86 -20.45 10.13
N TYR A 265 0.75 -20.21 11.45
CA TYR A 265 0.80 -21.27 12.47
C TYR A 265 -0.40 -21.26 13.41
N SER A 266 -0.70 -22.43 13.98
CA SER A 266 -1.62 -22.57 15.10
C SER A 266 -0.94 -22.46 16.48
N ALA A 267 0.39 -22.58 16.53
CA ALA A 267 1.20 -22.46 17.75
C ALA A 267 2.62 -21.98 17.38
N LEU A 268 3.23 -21.15 18.23
CA LEU A 268 4.57 -20.63 18.01
C LEU A 268 5.64 -21.72 18.16
N PRO A 269 6.51 -21.92 17.15
CA PRO A 269 7.67 -22.78 17.29
C PRO A 269 8.77 -22.10 18.10
N SER A 270 9.65 -22.89 18.72
CA SER A 270 10.84 -22.38 19.42
C SER A 270 11.70 -21.52 18.48
N ILE A 271 12.09 -20.32 18.91
CA ILE A 271 12.88 -19.37 18.12
C ILE A 271 14.19 -20.04 17.68
N PRO A 272 14.44 -20.21 16.36
CA PRO A 272 15.73 -20.67 15.86
C PRO A 272 16.83 -19.69 16.24
N SER A 273 18.02 -20.18 16.57
CA SER A 273 19.14 -19.33 17.02
C SER A 273 19.85 -18.55 15.90
N SER A 274 19.48 -18.73 14.63
CA SER A 274 20.20 -18.16 13.49
C SER A 274 19.42 -17.02 12.82
N SER A 275 20.01 -15.82 12.81
CA SER A 275 19.51 -14.68 12.04
C SER A 275 19.77 -14.84 10.54
N ILE A 276 18.87 -14.31 9.71
CA ILE A 276 18.95 -14.33 8.25
C ILE A 276 19.27 -12.93 7.74
N HIS A 277 20.35 -12.82 6.97
CA HIS A 277 20.76 -11.57 6.35
C HIS A 277 20.13 -11.40 4.96
N MET A 278 19.47 -10.27 4.74
CA MET A 278 18.79 -9.94 3.49
C MET A 278 19.37 -8.66 2.87
N PRO A 279 20.62 -8.68 2.36
CA PRO A 279 21.42 -7.47 2.09
C PRO A 279 20.86 -6.57 0.97
N HIS A 280 20.02 -7.10 0.09
CA HIS A 280 19.46 -6.37 -1.05
C HIS A 280 17.98 -6.01 -0.86
N LEU A 281 17.42 -6.26 0.33
CA LEU A 281 16.01 -6.01 0.59
C LEU A 281 15.72 -4.50 0.56
N LYS A 282 14.71 -4.13 -0.23
CA LYS A 282 14.21 -2.75 -0.38
C LYS A 282 12.82 -2.61 0.22
N PHE A 283 12.01 -3.67 0.18
CA PHE A 283 10.64 -3.66 0.67
C PHE A 283 10.37 -4.89 1.54
N LEU A 284 9.88 -4.67 2.75
CA LEU A 284 9.42 -5.71 3.66
C LEU A 284 7.99 -5.40 4.09
N ARG A 285 7.05 -6.29 3.77
CA ARG A 285 5.67 -6.24 4.27
C ARG A 285 5.38 -7.49 5.11
N VAL A 286 4.94 -7.30 6.35
CA VAL A 286 4.54 -8.39 7.25
C VAL A 286 3.15 -8.07 7.78
N ASP A 287 2.17 -8.89 7.44
CA ASP A 287 0.76 -8.71 7.79
C ASP A 287 0.22 -10.00 8.45
N THR A 288 0.56 -10.21 9.72
CA THR A 288 0.30 -11.46 10.46
C THR A 288 -0.15 -11.16 11.90
N SER A 289 -0.31 -12.18 12.75
CA SER A 289 -0.45 -11.99 14.21
C SER A 289 0.77 -11.28 14.81
N THR A 290 0.60 -10.61 15.96
CA THR A 290 1.71 -9.94 16.67
C THR A 290 2.84 -10.90 16.97
N GLU A 291 2.53 -12.10 17.44
CA GLU A 291 3.52 -13.10 17.80
C GLU A 291 4.38 -13.50 16.59
N GLU A 292 3.76 -13.80 15.45
CA GLU A 292 4.48 -14.14 14.22
C GLU A 292 5.31 -12.96 13.70
N CYS A 293 4.79 -11.74 13.81
CA CYS A 293 5.55 -10.53 13.46
C CYS A 293 6.83 -10.44 14.30
N VAL A 294 6.73 -10.60 15.63
CA VAL A 294 7.87 -10.56 16.56
C VAL A 294 8.91 -11.60 16.16
N HIS A 295 8.49 -12.86 15.96
CA HIS A 295 9.40 -13.96 15.63
C HIS A 295 10.11 -13.74 14.28
N LEU A 296 9.37 -13.34 13.25
CA LEU A 296 9.93 -13.12 11.93
C LEU A 296 10.89 -11.91 11.92
N LEU A 297 10.48 -10.80 12.53
CA LEU A 297 11.29 -9.58 12.56
C LEU A 297 12.55 -9.74 13.42
N ALA A 298 12.52 -10.54 14.50
CA ALA A 298 13.68 -10.82 15.34
C ALA A 298 14.77 -11.59 14.59
N LEU A 299 14.38 -12.43 13.63
CA LEU A 299 15.31 -13.26 12.87
C LEU A 299 15.84 -12.57 11.60
N LEU A 300 15.15 -11.55 11.09
CA LEU A 300 15.54 -10.87 9.85
C LEU A 300 16.49 -9.70 10.11
N VAL A 301 17.71 -9.79 9.58
CA VAL A 301 18.67 -8.68 9.49
C VAL A 301 18.51 -8.01 8.13
N ILE A 302 18.00 -6.79 8.14
CA ILE A 302 17.63 -6.02 6.94
C ILE A 302 18.44 -4.71 6.85
N PRO A 303 18.73 -4.20 5.65
CA PRO A 303 19.34 -2.89 5.45
C PRO A 303 18.50 -1.76 6.05
N ALA A 304 19.15 -0.72 6.54
CA ALA A 304 18.50 0.47 7.10
C ALA A 304 17.66 1.27 6.09
N SER A 305 17.95 1.09 4.79
CA SER A 305 17.21 1.68 3.67
C SER A 305 15.95 0.89 3.28
N THR A 306 15.65 -0.22 3.97
CA THR A 306 14.48 -1.05 3.67
C THR A 306 13.21 -0.33 4.09
N ILE A 307 12.25 -0.22 3.17
CA ILE A 307 10.90 0.22 3.48
C ILE A 307 10.18 -0.90 4.21
N VAL A 308 9.78 -0.65 5.46
CA VAL A 308 9.16 -1.64 6.34
C VAL A 308 7.69 -1.29 6.55
N SER A 309 6.79 -2.23 6.26
CA SER A 309 5.35 -2.14 6.53
C SER A 309 4.92 -3.34 7.36
N VAL A 310 4.59 -3.13 8.62
CA VAL A 310 4.11 -4.17 9.54
C VAL A 310 2.65 -3.90 9.83
N SER A 311 1.81 -4.93 9.79
CA SER A 311 0.40 -4.85 10.11
C SER A 311 0.05 -6.01 11.02
N SER A 312 -0.30 -5.74 12.28
CA SER A 312 -0.73 -6.77 13.22
C SER A 312 -2.25 -6.82 13.35
N ARG A 313 -2.84 -8.03 13.34
CA ARG A 313 -4.30 -8.23 13.38
C ARG A 313 -4.88 -8.53 14.78
N THR A 314 -4.04 -8.71 15.79
CA THR A 314 -4.50 -9.10 17.14
C THR A 314 -4.75 -7.89 18.04
N ARG A 315 -5.67 -8.05 19.00
CA ARG A 315 -5.75 -7.13 20.14
C ARG A 315 -4.43 -7.26 20.89
N VAL A 316 -3.61 -6.22 20.87
CA VAL A 316 -2.45 -6.13 21.74
C VAL A 316 -2.98 -6.20 23.18
N GLN A 317 -2.77 -7.32 23.86
CA GLN A 317 -2.68 -7.30 25.31
C GLN A 317 -1.35 -6.61 25.63
N ASP A 318 -1.26 -5.89 26.74
CA ASP A 318 -0.12 -4.98 27.02
C ASP A 318 1.25 -5.67 26.86
N ASP A 319 1.36 -6.94 27.24
CA ASP A 319 2.60 -7.73 27.16
C ASP A 319 3.07 -8.01 25.71
N ASP A 320 2.16 -8.29 24.77
CA ASP A 320 2.50 -8.55 23.35
C ASP A 320 3.01 -7.29 22.64
N GLY A 321 2.52 -6.14 23.09
CA GLY A 321 2.89 -4.83 22.55
C GLY A 321 4.35 -4.52 22.83
N ILE A 322 4.80 -4.77 24.05
CA ILE A 322 6.19 -4.53 24.48
C ILE A 322 7.16 -5.40 23.68
N LEU A 323 6.84 -6.68 23.47
CA LEU A 323 7.66 -7.58 22.65
C LEU A 323 7.78 -7.07 21.21
N LEU A 324 6.66 -6.64 20.61
CA LEU A 324 6.67 -6.05 19.27
C LEU A 324 7.47 -4.75 19.23
N ALA A 325 7.34 -3.89 20.24
CA ALA A 325 8.13 -2.67 20.37
C ALA A 325 9.63 -3.00 20.38
N SER A 326 10.06 -3.95 21.21
CA SER A 326 11.48 -4.32 21.36
C SER A 326 12.15 -4.74 20.04
N VAL A 327 11.44 -5.49 19.19
CA VAL A 327 11.98 -5.97 17.91
C VAL A 327 11.95 -4.90 16.81
N LEU A 328 10.98 -3.97 16.89
CA LEU A 328 10.85 -2.88 15.93
C LEU A 328 11.84 -1.74 16.21
N VAL A 329 12.23 -1.53 17.47
CA VAL A 329 13.10 -0.41 17.88
C VAL A 329 14.42 -0.40 17.11
N ASP A 330 15.10 -1.54 16.99
CA ASP A 330 16.36 -1.62 16.26
C ASP A 330 16.19 -1.22 14.78
N LYS A 331 15.09 -1.67 14.16
CA LYS A 331 14.78 -1.39 12.75
C LYS A 331 14.35 0.07 12.55
N LEU A 332 13.57 0.62 13.48
CA LEU A 332 13.15 2.01 13.51
C LEU A 332 14.35 2.94 13.66
N MET A 333 15.24 2.64 14.60
CA MET A 333 16.47 3.40 14.84
C MET A 333 17.38 3.38 13.62
N ALA A 334 17.59 2.21 13.01
CA ALA A 334 18.36 2.10 11.78
C ALA A 334 17.74 2.95 10.65
N CYS A 335 16.41 2.91 10.48
CA CYS A 335 15.68 3.71 9.48
C CYS A 335 15.88 5.22 9.70
N VAL A 336 15.67 5.71 10.92
CA VAL A 336 15.83 7.13 11.27
C VAL A 336 17.28 7.58 11.07
N GLN A 337 18.25 6.80 11.52
CA GLN A 337 19.67 7.10 11.32
C GLN A 337 20.03 7.16 9.83
N HIS A 338 19.47 6.28 9.00
CA HIS A 338 19.70 6.30 7.56
C HIS A 338 19.12 7.58 6.91
N ILE A 339 17.90 7.98 7.28
CA ILE A 339 17.30 9.24 6.83
C ILE A 339 18.20 10.44 7.17
N CYS A 340 18.71 10.50 8.41
CA CYS A 340 19.61 11.57 8.83
C CYS A 340 20.95 11.56 8.07
N ARG A 341 21.51 10.38 7.76
CA ARG A 341 22.73 10.25 6.93
C ARG A 341 22.55 10.75 5.50
N GLU A 342 21.32 10.70 4.98
CA GLU A 342 20.98 11.27 3.67
C GLU A 342 20.72 12.78 3.72
N ASN A 343 21.06 13.46 4.82
CA ASN A 343 20.77 14.88 5.07
C ASN A 343 19.27 15.23 4.98
N MET A 344 18.41 14.26 5.25
CA MET A 344 16.96 14.44 5.28
C MET A 344 16.45 14.42 6.72
N THR A 345 15.24 14.94 6.94
CA THR A 345 14.60 14.96 8.25
C THR A 345 13.64 13.77 8.38
N ALA A 346 13.73 13.03 9.48
CA ALA A 346 12.75 12.03 9.83
C ALA A 346 11.48 12.70 10.40
N LYS A 347 10.33 12.40 9.79
CA LYS A 347 9.00 12.84 10.20
C LYS A 347 8.21 11.66 10.76
N LEU A 348 7.94 11.69 12.06
CA LEU A 348 7.13 10.69 12.76
C LEU A 348 5.67 11.15 12.77
N VAL A 349 4.77 10.32 12.23
CA VAL A 349 3.32 10.55 12.22
C VAL A 349 2.65 9.47 13.07
N LEU A 350 1.99 9.89 14.13
CA LEU A 350 1.26 9.02 15.05
C LEU A 350 -0.23 9.18 14.81
N SER A 351 -0.94 8.05 14.71
CA SER A 351 -2.40 7.98 14.59
C SER A 351 -2.92 6.87 15.50
N ARG A 352 -4.23 6.80 15.69
CA ARG A 352 -4.82 5.72 16.51
C ARG A 352 -4.47 4.33 16.02
N THR A 353 -4.19 4.15 14.73
CA THR A 353 -4.00 2.83 14.13
C THR A 353 -2.61 2.63 13.53
N HIS A 354 -1.82 3.70 13.40
CA HIS A 354 -0.53 3.66 12.71
C HIS A 354 0.55 4.50 13.41
N LEU A 355 1.77 3.98 13.40
CA LEU A 355 3.03 4.69 13.55
C LEU A 355 3.72 4.73 12.19
N ARG A 356 3.99 5.92 11.66
CA ARG A 356 4.64 6.08 10.35
C ARG A 356 5.85 6.99 10.41
N VAL A 357 6.92 6.62 9.74
CA VAL A 357 8.09 7.46 9.51
C VAL A 357 8.18 7.80 8.03
N PHE A 358 8.30 9.09 7.75
CA PHE A 358 8.52 9.63 6.42
C PHE A 358 9.88 10.32 6.38
N GLN A 359 10.49 10.29 5.20
CA GLN A 359 11.66 11.09 4.88
C GLN A 359 11.18 12.40 4.26
N THR A 360 11.65 13.54 4.75
CA THR A 360 11.24 14.85 4.24
C THR A 360 12.41 15.83 4.24
N ASP A 361 12.37 16.83 3.37
CA ASP A 361 13.29 17.96 3.46
C ASP A 361 12.92 18.77 4.71
N ARG A 362 13.93 19.31 5.38
CA ARG A 362 13.74 20.26 6.48
C ARG A 362 12.86 21.43 6.05
N SER A 363 13.00 21.92 4.82
CA SER A 363 12.22 23.06 4.32
C SER A 363 10.72 22.78 4.07
N ASP A 364 10.31 21.51 4.02
CA ASP A 364 8.90 21.11 3.85
C ASP A 364 8.12 21.21 5.19
N HIS A 365 8.29 22.34 5.88
CA HIS A 365 7.55 22.71 7.09
C HIS A 365 6.08 23.03 6.80
N GLU A 366 5.75 23.32 5.54
CA GLU A 366 4.38 23.37 5.11
C GLU A 366 3.84 21.97 5.21
N ALA A 367 3.10 21.71 6.29
CA ALA A 367 2.21 20.59 6.44
C ALA A 367 1.19 20.60 5.29
N ARG A 368 1.61 20.30 4.05
CA ARG A 368 0.70 19.81 3.04
C ARG A 368 0.10 18.58 3.71
N SER A 369 -1.23 18.60 3.77
CA SER A 369 -2.08 17.58 4.37
C SER A 369 -1.43 16.21 4.29
N VAL A 370 -1.60 15.38 5.32
CA VAL A 370 -1.26 13.94 5.34
C VAL A 370 -1.69 13.18 4.06
N GLU A 371 -2.57 13.78 3.25
CA GLU A 371 -3.13 13.32 1.98
C GLU A 371 -2.27 13.62 0.73
N SER A 372 -1.29 14.52 0.79
CA SER A 372 -0.22 14.56 -0.19
C SER A 372 0.95 13.77 0.38
N TRP A 373 1.71 13.11 -0.49
CA TRP A 373 3.07 12.61 -0.25
C TRP A 373 3.27 11.09 -0.21
N GLN A 374 4.53 10.80 -0.49
CA GLN A 374 5.21 9.57 -0.83
C GLN A 374 4.97 8.43 0.17
N SER A 375 5.26 7.20 -0.26
CA SER A 375 5.16 6.00 0.59
C SER A 375 6.01 6.14 1.87
N PRO A 376 5.49 5.76 3.05
CA PRO A 376 6.26 5.80 4.30
C PRO A 376 7.48 4.89 4.22
N GLN A 377 8.60 5.32 4.83
CA GLN A 377 9.81 4.50 4.97
C GLN A 377 9.64 3.41 6.04
N PHE A 378 8.83 3.72 7.06
CA PHE A 378 8.47 2.78 8.12
C PHE A 378 6.99 2.96 8.43
N ASP A 379 6.21 1.89 8.45
CA ASP A 379 4.77 1.90 8.73
C ASP A 379 4.43 0.72 9.61
N VAL A 380 3.89 0.98 10.79
CA VAL A 380 3.37 -0.05 11.69
C VAL A 380 1.90 0.23 11.91
N ALA A 381 1.06 -0.72 11.52
CA ALA A 381 -0.38 -0.64 11.61
C ALA A 381 -0.94 -1.72 12.55
N PHE A 382 -2.00 -1.40 13.27
CA PHE A 382 -2.79 -2.39 14.02
C PHE A 382 -4.20 -2.44 13.42
N ILE A 383 -4.57 -3.61 12.92
CA ILE A 383 -5.79 -3.84 12.13
C ILE A 383 -6.76 -4.69 12.95
N GLY A 384 -7.79 -4.08 13.52
CA GLY A 384 -8.82 -4.82 14.27
C GLY A 384 -10.08 -3.97 14.54
N PRO A 385 -11.20 -4.58 14.96
CA PRO A 385 -12.48 -3.89 15.16
C PRO A 385 -12.41 -2.76 16.20
N ASN A 386 -11.44 -2.83 17.13
CA ASN A 386 -11.13 -1.79 18.11
C ASN A 386 -9.67 -1.29 17.98
N GLY A 387 -8.99 -1.51 16.85
CA GLY A 387 -7.53 -1.50 16.63
C GLY A 387 -6.78 -0.20 16.95
N ASN A 388 -6.92 0.32 18.16
CA ASN A 388 -6.20 1.46 18.65
C ASN A 388 -4.85 1.00 19.22
N ILE A 389 -3.78 1.68 18.83
CA ILE A 389 -2.48 1.59 19.48
C ILE A 389 -2.61 2.22 20.87
N PRO A 390 -2.33 1.48 21.96
CA PRO A 390 -2.30 2.06 23.30
C PRO A 390 -1.27 3.20 23.38
N CYS A 391 -1.57 4.26 24.11
CA CYS A 391 -0.62 5.38 24.27
C CYS A 391 0.67 4.93 24.98
N SER A 392 0.57 4.00 25.94
CA SER A 392 1.70 3.34 26.61
C SER A 392 2.66 2.71 25.60
N TRP A 393 2.14 2.04 24.57
CA TRP A 393 2.96 1.40 23.54
C TRP A 393 3.85 2.40 22.79
N PHE A 394 3.35 3.60 22.48
CA PHE A 394 4.19 4.64 21.87
C PHE A 394 5.31 5.09 22.80
N ALA A 395 5.00 5.22 24.11
CA ALA A 395 6.01 5.53 25.11
C ALA A 395 7.05 4.43 25.21
N ASP A 396 6.66 3.16 25.22
CA ASP A 396 7.58 2.02 25.25
C ASP A 396 8.52 2.03 24.04
N VAL A 397 7.97 2.17 22.82
CA VAL A 397 8.76 2.26 21.58
C VAL A 397 9.73 3.44 21.64
N CYS A 398 9.27 4.63 22.05
CA CYS A 398 10.13 5.82 22.10
C CYS A 398 11.16 5.75 23.22
N THR A 399 10.84 5.13 24.36
CA THR A 399 11.75 4.97 25.49
C THR A 399 12.87 4.01 25.10
N LEU A 400 12.52 2.87 24.50
CA LEU A 400 13.47 1.89 23.99
C LEU A 400 14.33 2.47 22.84
N ALA A 401 13.75 3.33 22.01
CA ALA A 401 14.44 4.00 20.90
C ALA A 401 15.16 5.31 21.31
N SER A 402 15.35 5.59 22.59
CA SER A 402 15.94 6.86 23.05
C SER A 402 17.47 6.87 22.94
N PRO A 403 18.11 7.93 22.38
CA PRO A 403 17.50 9.09 21.73
C PRO A 403 17.12 8.82 20.26
N LEU A 404 15.90 9.21 19.88
CA LEU A 404 15.36 9.10 18.54
C LEU A 404 15.51 10.43 17.80
N ASP A 405 16.32 10.45 16.74
CA ASP A 405 16.66 11.67 15.97
C ASP A 405 15.55 12.09 14.99
N VAL A 406 14.37 12.40 15.53
CA VAL A 406 13.21 12.87 14.77
C VAL A 406 13.12 14.38 14.85
N GLY A 407 13.05 15.05 13.69
CA GLY A 407 12.91 16.50 13.60
C GLY A 407 11.46 16.99 13.61
N ILE A 408 10.53 16.15 13.15
CA ILE A 408 9.10 16.49 13.00
C ILE A 408 8.24 15.38 13.62
N LEU A 409 7.36 15.76 14.55
CA LEU A 409 6.35 14.89 15.16
C LEU A 409 4.97 15.42 14.78
N PHE A 410 4.12 14.56 14.22
CA PHE A 410 2.74 14.89 13.87
C PHE A 410 1.77 13.91 14.51
N ILE A 411 0.94 14.38 15.42
CA ILE A 411 -0.10 13.61 16.09
C ILE A 411 -1.40 13.86 15.35
N SER A 412 -1.85 12.86 14.59
CA SER A 412 -2.98 12.99 13.66
C SER A 412 -4.37 12.80 14.29
N ASP A 413 -4.44 12.28 15.53
CA ASP A 413 -5.68 12.13 16.28
C ASP A 413 -5.46 12.54 17.75
N GLY A 414 -6.09 13.66 18.14
CA GLY A 414 -5.98 14.22 19.49
C GLY A 414 -6.47 13.31 20.61
N ARG A 415 -7.21 12.23 20.33
CA ARG A 415 -7.55 11.21 21.36
C ARG A 415 -6.35 10.46 21.90
N LEU A 416 -5.24 10.45 21.16
CA LEU A 416 -3.96 9.95 21.68
C LEU A 416 -3.44 10.79 22.86
N LEU A 417 -3.91 12.04 22.96
CA LEU A 417 -3.57 12.99 24.02
C LEU A 417 -4.65 13.05 25.12
N ASP A 418 -5.66 12.18 25.10
CA ASP A 418 -6.77 12.27 26.07
C ASP A 418 -6.31 11.92 27.49
N CYS A 419 -6.06 12.97 28.27
CA CYS A 419 -5.76 12.94 29.69
C CYS A 419 -7.08 12.95 30.50
N SER A 420 -8.01 12.01 30.27
CA SER A 420 -9.19 11.96 31.13
C SER A 420 -8.74 11.74 32.58
N PRO A 421 -9.27 12.44 33.60
CA PRO A 421 -8.92 12.22 35.00
C PRO A 421 -9.33 10.83 35.53
N THR A 422 -9.98 10.01 34.70
CA THR A 422 -10.26 8.59 34.95
C THR A 422 -9.17 7.65 34.42
N LEU A 423 -8.24 8.13 33.60
CA LEU A 423 -7.03 7.43 33.17
C LEU A 423 -5.88 7.84 34.11
N SER A 424 -5.11 6.85 34.57
CA SER A 424 -4.12 6.99 35.65
C SER A 424 -3.11 8.14 35.41
N PRO A 425 -2.51 8.71 36.48
CA PRO A 425 -1.39 9.67 36.41
C PRO A 425 -0.22 9.25 35.51
N GLU A 426 -0.13 7.96 35.19
CA GLU A 426 0.87 7.34 34.32
C GLU A 426 0.79 7.83 32.86
N HIS A 427 -0.39 8.23 32.36
CA HIS A 427 -0.59 8.65 30.96
C HIS A 427 0.11 9.97 30.61
N ASN A 428 0.15 10.94 31.54
CA ASN A 428 0.90 12.19 31.33
C ASN A 428 2.41 11.93 31.34
N SER A 429 2.86 10.99 32.17
CA SER A 429 4.26 10.57 32.21
C SER A 429 4.72 9.95 30.88
N ALA A 430 3.87 9.15 30.23
CA ALA A 430 4.17 8.46 28.99
C ALA A 430 4.54 9.43 27.85
N TRP A 431 3.76 10.50 27.63
CA TRP A 431 4.07 11.48 26.58
C TRP A 431 5.28 12.37 26.89
N HIS A 432 5.51 12.67 28.17
CA HIS A 432 6.75 13.33 28.57
C HIS A 432 7.97 12.46 28.26
N GLU A 433 7.87 11.14 28.41
CA GLU A 433 8.91 10.19 28.00
C GLU A 433 9.12 10.20 26.49
N VAL A 434 8.03 10.09 25.70
CA VAL A 434 8.07 10.17 24.23
C VAL A 434 8.81 11.43 23.75
N LEU A 435 8.45 12.59 24.29
CA LEU A 435 9.06 13.87 23.92
C LEU A 435 10.50 13.99 24.41
N ARG A 436 10.84 13.40 25.57
CA ARG A 436 12.22 13.35 26.07
C ARG A 436 13.12 12.50 25.17
N SER A 437 12.58 11.44 24.60
CA SER A 437 13.30 10.62 23.63
C SER A 437 13.61 11.33 22.31
N MET A 438 13.03 12.51 22.02
CA MET A 438 13.22 13.25 20.76
C MET A 438 13.90 14.61 20.99
N PRO A 439 15.20 14.65 21.36
CA PRO A 439 15.88 15.89 21.74
C PRO A 439 16.06 16.89 20.58
N ASN A 440 15.98 16.42 19.33
CA ASN A 440 16.15 17.24 18.12
C ASN A 440 14.84 17.68 17.46
N LEU A 441 13.71 17.47 18.12
CA LEU A 441 12.40 17.86 17.61
C LEU A 441 12.30 19.39 17.47
N PHE A 442 12.11 19.87 16.24
CA PHE A 442 11.92 21.30 15.94
C PHE A 442 10.50 21.64 15.48
N PHE A 443 9.70 20.65 15.08
CA PHE A 443 8.30 20.84 14.67
C PHE A 443 7.38 19.85 15.38
N LEU A 444 6.33 20.36 16.01
CA LEU A 444 5.25 19.57 16.61
C LEU A 444 3.92 19.97 15.96
N GLY A 445 3.22 19.02 15.34
CA GLY A 445 1.89 19.21 14.78
C GLY A 445 0.85 18.33 15.47
N ILE A 446 -0.31 18.90 15.75
CA ILE A 446 -1.41 18.21 16.42
C ILE A 446 -2.68 18.45 15.62
N ASN A 447 -3.36 17.37 15.25
CA ASN A 447 -4.64 17.37 14.54
C ASN A 447 -5.72 16.74 15.42
N ASN A 448 -6.84 17.44 15.57
CA ASN A 448 -7.95 17.04 16.42
C ASN A 448 -9.32 16.97 15.70
N ARG A 449 -9.34 16.48 14.45
CA ARG A 449 -10.50 16.44 13.53
C ARG A 449 -11.81 15.81 14.05
N VAL A 450 -11.83 15.09 15.18
CA VAL A 450 -13.02 14.30 15.64
C VAL A 450 -13.72 14.87 16.88
N MET A 451 -13.38 16.09 17.31
CA MET A 451 -13.89 16.67 18.55
C MET A 451 -15.20 17.46 18.43
N SER A 452 -16.16 17.01 17.63
CA SER A 452 -17.54 17.51 17.76
C SER A 452 -18.21 16.90 19.01
N GLY A 453 -17.82 17.37 20.20
CA GLY A 453 -18.76 17.48 21.34
C GLY A 453 -18.59 16.61 22.59
N ARG A 454 -17.46 15.94 22.89
CA ARG A 454 -17.39 15.08 24.10
C ARG A 454 -16.17 15.10 25.04
N ILE A 455 -15.05 15.75 24.75
CA ILE A 455 -13.94 15.83 25.72
C ILE A 455 -13.85 17.25 26.31
N LYS A 456 -13.59 17.32 27.62
CA LYS A 456 -13.67 18.54 28.43
C LYS A 456 -12.35 19.32 28.54
N ASP A 457 -11.21 18.76 28.15
CA ASP A 457 -9.90 19.36 28.42
C ASP A 457 -8.96 19.33 27.19
N ASP A 458 -9.06 20.34 26.31
CA ASP A 458 -8.10 20.60 25.22
C ASP A 458 -6.72 21.09 25.73
N HIS A 459 -6.50 21.11 27.05
CA HIS A 459 -5.28 21.57 27.70
C HIS A 459 -4.12 20.56 27.63
N ALA A 460 -4.34 19.33 27.16
CA ALA A 460 -3.30 18.30 27.06
C ALA A 460 -2.07 18.75 26.25
N VAL A 461 -2.27 19.55 25.20
CA VAL A 461 -1.18 20.11 24.39
C VAL A 461 -0.27 21.01 25.23
N LEU A 462 -0.84 21.77 26.17
CA LEU A 462 -0.09 22.70 27.01
C LEU A 462 0.85 21.95 27.95
N GLU A 463 0.37 20.87 28.55
CA GLU A 463 1.17 20.03 29.45
C GLU A 463 2.41 19.45 28.74
N LEU A 464 2.30 19.09 27.45
CA LEU A 464 3.42 18.54 26.69
C LEU A 464 4.61 19.49 26.47
N ILE A 465 4.35 20.80 26.34
CA ILE A 465 5.37 21.81 25.99
C ILE A 465 5.72 22.73 27.16
N ARG A 466 4.96 22.66 28.27
CA ARG A 466 5.15 23.48 29.47
C ARG A 466 6.42 23.03 30.22
N PRO A 467 7.33 23.96 30.56
CA PRO A 467 8.44 23.68 31.46
C PRO A 467 7.91 23.22 32.83
N TYR A 468 8.52 22.18 33.40
CA TYR A 468 8.09 21.62 34.69
C TYR A 468 9.28 21.43 35.64
N ARG A 469 8.98 21.33 36.94
CA ARG A 469 9.96 21.01 37.98
C ARG A 469 9.93 19.50 38.22
N SER A 470 11.08 18.84 38.10
CA SER A 470 11.18 17.42 38.43
C SER A 470 11.14 17.24 39.96
N SER A 471 10.25 16.38 40.44
CA SER A 471 10.28 15.80 41.78
C SER A 471 10.60 14.32 41.65
N SER A 472 11.85 13.95 41.33
CA SER A 472 12.31 12.56 41.39
C SER A 472 12.81 12.25 42.81
N PRO A 473 12.38 11.14 43.46
CA PRO A 473 12.91 10.70 44.75
C PRO A 473 14.29 9.98 44.68
N ASP A 474 14.80 9.68 43.49
CA ASP A 474 15.91 8.71 43.33
C ASP A 474 17.33 9.30 43.27
N ASP A 475 17.51 10.63 43.37
CA ASP A 475 18.85 11.23 43.48
C ASP A 475 19.29 11.30 44.96
N ILE A 476 19.76 10.17 45.49
CA ILE A 476 20.59 10.15 46.70
C ILE A 476 21.97 10.75 46.33
N GLY A 477 22.04 12.08 46.21
CA GLY A 477 23.33 12.76 46.03
C GLY A 477 23.34 14.14 45.36
N ALA A 478 22.21 14.72 44.93
CA ALA A 478 22.23 16.02 44.27
C ALA A 478 21.95 17.19 45.23
N THR A 479 22.86 18.15 45.25
CA THR A 479 22.75 19.43 45.96
C THR A 479 21.56 20.26 45.46
N SER A 480 20.99 21.07 46.34
CA SER A 480 19.72 21.77 46.21
C SER A 480 19.69 22.88 45.14
N THR A 481 19.68 22.52 43.87
CA THR A 481 19.25 23.39 42.77
C THR A 481 18.16 22.67 41.99
N SER A 482 16.91 23.11 42.14
CA SER A 482 15.76 22.59 41.40
C SER A 482 15.94 22.90 39.90
N GLU A 483 16.50 21.98 39.13
CA GLU A 483 16.63 22.13 37.67
C GLU A 483 15.24 22.12 37.03
N PHE A 484 14.88 23.23 36.37
CA PHE A 484 13.72 23.28 35.49
C PHE A 484 14.00 22.42 34.26
N ARG A 485 13.16 21.41 34.01
CA ARG A 485 13.24 20.59 32.79
C ARG A 485 12.29 21.14 31.73
N ILE A 486 12.82 21.31 30.53
CA ILE A 486 12.07 21.80 29.37
C ILE A 486 11.91 20.64 28.40
N PRO A 487 10.68 20.16 28.15
CA PRO A 487 10.46 19.18 27.10
C PRO A 487 10.74 19.82 25.74
N VAL A 488 11.40 19.07 24.85
CA VAL A 488 11.73 19.45 23.46
C VAL A 488 12.33 20.86 23.34
N PRO A 489 13.55 21.10 23.85
CA PRO A 489 14.14 22.43 23.92
C PRO A 489 14.40 23.06 22.55
N LYS A 490 14.52 22.25 21.49
CA LYS A 490 14.75 22.71 20.11
C LYS A 490 13.45 22.99 19.33
N LEU A 491 12.28 22.91 19.97
CA LEU A 491 11.01 23.15 19.30
C LEU A 491 10.92 24.60 18.79
N GLU A 492 10.78 24.77 17.48
CA GLU A 492 10.69 26.07 16.80
C GLU A 492 9.27 26.36 16.28
N HIS A 493 8.56 25.31 15.85
CA HIS A 493 7.26 25.42 15.19
C HIS A 493 6.20 24.55 15.87
N LEU A 494 5.02 25.14 16.13
CA LEU A 494 3.85 24.44 16.66
C LEU A 494 2.68 24.56 15.69
N LEU A 495 2.12 23.45 15.21
CA LEU A 495 0.90 23.41 14.40
C LEU A 495 -0.28 22.88 15.22
N LEU A 496 -1.32 23.69 15.33
CA LEU A 496 -2.62 23.30 15.86
C LEU A 496 -3.60 23.22 14.69
N GLN A 497 -4.13 22.03 14.43
CA GLN A 497 -5.11 21.78 13.40
C GLN A 497 -6.39 21.18 14.00
N ASP A 498 -7.56 21.69 13.60
CA ASP A 498 -8.86 21.17 14.06
C ASP A 498 -9.02 21.22 15.61
N VAL A 499 -8.30 22.12 16.30
CA VAL A 499 -8.33 22.28 17.78
C VAL A 499 -9.39 23.31 18.19
N THR A 500 -10.08 23.08 19.31
CA THR A 500 -11.10 24.00 19.84
C THR A 500 -10.49 25.00 20.81
N PHE A 501 -10.61 26.31 20.54
CA PHE A 501 -10.05 27.37 21.40
C PHE A 501 -10.97 27.79 22.56
N LYS A 502 -12.23 27.32 22.56
CA LYS A 502 -13.27 27.70 23.53
C LYS A 502 -14.27 26.56 23.74
N ALA A 503 -14.30 25.97 24.94
CA ALA A 503 -15.35 25.02 25.30
C ALA A 503 -16.70 25.73 25.43
N ALA A 504 -17.78 25.11 24.94
CA ALA A 504 -19.09 25.74 24.80
C ALA A 504 -19.75 26.23 26.12
N LYS A 505 -19.23 25.90 27.32
CA LYS A 505 -19.91 26.23 28.61
C LYS A 505 -19.03 26.41 29.87
N SER A 506 -17.74 26.79 29.80
CA SER A 506 -16.98 27.10 31.04
C SER A 506 -16.58 28.58 31.13
N SER A 507 -17.24 29.31 32.02
CA SER A 507 -17.03 30.73 32.29
C SER A 507 -16.16 30.99 33.53
N ARG A 508 -15.34 30.02 33.95
CA ARG A 508 -14.58 30.11 35.23
C ARG A 508 -13.11 29.66 35.20
N GLY A 509 -12.54 29.29 34.04
CA GLY A 509 -11.11 28.97 33.89
C GLY A 509 -10.34 30.03 33.09
N PRO A 510 -8.99 30.04 33.13
CA PRO A 510 -8.20 30.83 32.19
C PRO A 510 -8.58 30.43 30.77
N ARG A 511 -8.62 31.39 29.84
CA ARG A 511 -8.89 31.05 28.44
C ARG A 511 -7.66 30.31 27.92
N PHE A 512 -7.85 29.20 27.22
CA PHE A 512 -6.79 28.40 26.58
C PHE A 512 -5.67 29.23 25.92
N VAL A 513 -6.03 30.36 25.30
CA VAL A 513 -5.11 31.32 24.67
C VAL A 513 -4.20 32.03 25.67
N ASP A 514 -4.73 32.41 26.84
CA ASP A 514 -3.94 33.06 27.88
C ASP A 514 -2.92 32.04 28.45
N GLU A 515 -3.30 30.76 28.61
CA GLU A 515 -2.34 29.71 29.02
C GLU A 515 -1.28 29.39 27.97
N LEU A 516 -1.63 29.42 26.67
CA LEU A 516 -0.65 29.31 25.59
C LEU A 516 0.40 30.43 25.67
N MET A 517 -0.05 31.67 25.93
CA MET A 517 0.85 32.80 26.09
C MET A 517 1.80 32.60 27.28
N ASP A 518 1.29 32.13 28.42
CA ASP A 518 2.11 31.86 29.61
C ASP A 518 3.19 30.80 29.32
N VAL A 519 2.83 29.71 28.63
CA VAL A 519 3.79 28.68 28.23
C VAL A 519 4.85 29.23 27.27
N PHE A 520 4.46 30.04 26.29
CA PHE A 520 5.42 30.64 25.35
C PHE A 520 6.37 31.61 26.03
N GLN A 521 5.87 32.37 27.01
CA GLN A 521 6.66 33.27 27.82
C GLN A 521 7.66 32.51 28.69
N GLN A 522 7.23 31.45 29.37
CA GLN A 522 8.12 30.57 30.14
C GLN A 522 9.23 29.95 29.28
N ARG A 523 8.89 29.49 28.06
CA ARG A 523 9.87 28.97 27.10
C ARG A 523 10.86 30.04 26.64
N LYS A 524 10.39 31.28 26.44
CA LYS A 524 11.25 32.41 26.09
C LYS A 524 12.23 32.75 27.21
N GLU A 525 11.76 32.78 28.46
CA GLU A 525 12.59 33.01 29.65
C GLU A 525 13.64 31.92 29.84
N ALA A 526 13.31 30.69 29.44
CA ALA A 526 14.22 29.55 29.50
C ALA A 526 15.14 29.41 28.26
N GLY A 527 15.10 30.37 27.32
CA GLY A 527 15.98 30.41 26.14
C GLY A 527 15.61 29.47 24.99
N CYS A 528 14.40 28.89 25.01
CA CYS A 528 13.89 27.95 24.00
C CYS A 528 12.61 28.48 23.33
N GLU A 529 12.66 29.71 22.82
CA GLU A 529 11.51 30.40 22.23
C GLU A 529 10.99 29.71 20.95
N LEU A 530 9.66 29.72 20.79
CA LEU A 530 9.03 29.29 19.54
C LEU A 530 9.17 30.39 18.49
N LYS A 531 9.53 30.01 17.27
CA LYS A 531 9.57 30.92 16.12
C LYS A 531 8.18 31.20 15.58
N GLN A 532 7.32 30.18 15.49
CA GLN A 532 6.01 30.31 14.87
C GLN A 532 4.97 29.32 15.42
N ILE A 533 3.73 29.79 15.55
CA ILE A 533 2.54 28.95 15.69
C ILE A 533 1.69 29.00 14.41
N ILE A 534 1.24 27.84 13.95
CA ILE A 534 0.35 27.67 12.80
C ILE A 534 -1.01 27.20 13.31
N ILE A 535 -2.06 27.95 12.99
CA ILE A 535 -3.46 27.67 13.37
C ILE A 535 -4.23 27.37 12.09
N ARG A 536 -4.79 26.16 11.98
CA ARG A 536 -5.48 25.71 10.76
C ARG A 536 -6.79 24.99 11.09
N LYS A 537 -7.91 25.40 10.50
CA LYS A 537 -9.24 24.79 10.68
C LYS A 537 -9.63 24.65 12.16
N CYS A 538 -9.10 25.51 13.02
CA CYS A 538 -9.39 25.48 14.45
C CYS A 538 -10.75 26.13 14.73
N VAL A 539 -11.48 25.59 15.70
CA VAL A 539 -12.85 26.02 16.02
C VAL A 539 -12.82 27.12 17.10
N ASN A 540 -13.73 28.10 17.01
CA ASN A 540 -13.85 29.23 17.96
C ASN A 540 -12.61 30.14 18.06
N VAL A 541 -11.88 30.36 16.96
CA VAL A 541 -10.68 31.23 16.93
C VAL A 541 -11.05 32.70 16.71
N GLU A 542 -11.32 33.43 17.79
CA GLU A 542 -11.64 34.85 17.68
C GLU A 542 -10.41 35.71 17.24
N LYS A 543 -10.60 36.65 16.30
CA LYS A 543 -9.53 37.58 15.84
C LYS A 543 -8.77 38.29 16.98
N ARG A 544 -9.45 38.59 18.10
CA ARG A 544 -8.82 39.21 19.27
C ARG A 544 -7.79 38.29 19.95
N ASN A 545 -8.03 36.98 19.94
CA ASN A 545 -7.13 35.97 20.52
C ASN A 545 -5.88 35.81 19.64
N VAL A 546 -6.04 35.79 18.31
CA VAL A 546 -4.92 35.78 17.37
C VAL A 546 -4.06 37.04 17.53
N LYS A 547 -4.67 38.23 17.69
CA LYS A 547 -3.94 39.47 17.97
C LYS A 547 -3.15 39.43 19.28
N LYS A 548 -3.68 38.76 20.31
CA LYS A 548 -2.94 38.53 21.57
C LYS A 548 -1.73 37.64 21.34
N LEU A 549 -1.90 36.48 20.69
CA LEU A 549 -0.81 35.53 20.42
C LEU A 549 0.32 36.17 19.58
N ARG A 550 -0.03 37.01 18.59
CA ARG A 550 0.94 37.76 17.76
C ARG A 550 1.87 38.68 18.55
N LYS A 551 1.55 39.00 19.82
CA LYS A 551 2.43 39.78 20.69
C LYS A 551 3.59 38.95 21.26
N VAL A 552 3.43 37.63 21.33
CA VAL A 552 4.39 36.72 21.99
C VAL A 552 5.13 35.86 20.96
N VAL A 553 4.47 35.47 19.87
CA VAL A 553 5.03 34.57 18.83
C VAL A 553 4.49 34.93 17.45
N ALA A 554 5.22 34.61 16.37
CA ALA A 554 4.69 34.76 15.01
C ALA A 554 3.52 33.79 14.78
N VAL A 555 2.40 34.27 14.21
CA VAL A 555 1.19 33.47 14.00
C VAL A 555 0.85 33.39 12.52
N ALA A 556 0.81 32.17 11.97
CA ALA A 556 0.17 31.87 10.69
C ALA A 556 -1.24 31.31 10.96
N TRP A 557 -2.26 31.95 10.40
CA TRP A 557 -3.67 31.58 10.61
C TRP A 557 -4.37 31.54 9.26
N ASP A 558 -5.19 30.52 9.02
CA ASP A 558 -5.91 30.29 7.77
C ASP A 558 -7.22 31.09 7.64
N GLU A 559 -7.56 31.90 8.65
CA GLU A 559 -8.77 32.76 8.68
C GLU A 559 -10.10 32.01 8.51
N VAL A 560 -10.08 30.69 8.67
CA VAL A 560 -11.29 29.85 8.65
C VAL A 560 -11.95 29.93 10.04
N ASP A 561 -13.01 30.72 10.16
CA ASP A 561 -13.94 30.71 11.31
C ASP A 561 -15.02 29.65 11.02
N GLU A 562 -14.83 28.40 11.45
CA GLU A 562 -15.96 27.45 11.58
C GLU A 562 -16.72 27.82 12.87
N GLN A 563 -17.87 28.49 12.70
CA GLN A 563 -18.80 28.87 13.78
C GLN A 563 -19.61 27.70 14.30
#